data_AF-A0A4Q2L5F7-F1
#
_entry.id   AF-A0A4Q2L5F7-F1
#
_cell.length_a   1.000
_cell.length_b   1.000
_cell.length_c   1.000
_cell.angle_alpha   90.00
_cell.angle_beta   90.00
_cell.angle_gamma   90.00
#
_symmetry.space_group_name_H-M   'P 1'
#
loop_
_entity.id
_entity.type
_entity.pdbx_description
1 polymer ?
#
loop_
_entity_poly.entity_id
_entity_poly.type
_entity_poly.pdbx_seq_one_letter_code
_entity_poly.pdbx_strand_id
1 'polypeptide(L)'
;MSASVAAAWLLIMLPIAFNAAFAALAVKFDYPDILRRPTEEILERFRTGGSGLVLIWWAFAMTAVLFAPLAVLVSGALPRADATLLAVGTAVGVLAAAVQFLGLIRWPFLVPYLARAAAEPDATPTRKEAIDVVFQAFNRYLGVAVGEHLGFLLTGAWSILVGAAVIQDAHLPVWLGVAGIVIGGVLAVCSLEFVGPFERTGWKLAATLTPTTYIVWSLWLVATGITLLVL
;
A
#
# COMPACT_ATOMS: atom_id res chain seq x y z
N MET A 1 -3.04 27.98 0.34
CA MET A 1 -3.69 26.88 -0.41
C MET A 1 -4.85 26.38 0.44
N SER A 2 -6.08 26.30 -0.09
CA SER A 2 -7.21 25.74 0.66
C SER A 2 -7.03 24.24 0.88
N ALA A 3 -7.71 23.67 1.88
CA ALA A 3 -7.67 22.24 2.15
C ALA A 3 -8.10 21.41 0.93
N SER A 4 -9.10 21.86 0.17
CA SER A 4 -9.56 21.20 -1.06
C SER A 4 -8.50 21.17 -2.16
N VAL A 5 -7.77 22.27 -2.40
CA VAL A 5 -6.69 22.29 -3.41
C VAL A 5 -5.53 21.41 -2.98
N ALA A 6 -5.20 21.38 -1.68
CA ALA A 6 -4.18 20.49 -1.14
C ALA A 6 -4.57 19.01 -1.29
N ALA A 7 -5.83 18.67 -0.95
CA ALA A 7 -6.39 17.34 -1.12
C ALA A 7 -6.32 16.91 -2.58
N ALA A 8 -6.74 17.77 -3.49
CA ALA A 8 -6.80 17.49 -4.91
C ALA A 8 -5.42 17.20 -5.53
N TRP A 9 -4.41 18.03 -5.20
CA TRP A 9 -3.04 17.75 -5.65
C TRP A 9 -2.49 16.46 -5.07
N LEU A 10 -2.76 16.17 -3.80
CA LEU A 10 -2.29 14.93 -3.18
C LEU A 10 -3.00 13.70 -3.74
N LEU A 11 -4.30 13.79 -4.05
CA LEU A 11 -5.08 12.76 -4.75
C LEU A 11 -4.51 12.43 -6.14
N ILE A 12 -3.86 13.39 -6.80
CA ILE A 12 -3.24 13.18 -8.12
C ILE A 12 -1.82 12.66 -7.97
N MET A 13 -0.98 13.36 -7.19
CA MET A 13 0.44 13.07 -7.12
C MET A 13 0.76 11.78 -6.38
N LEU A 14 -0.01 11.44 -5.34
CA LEU A 14 0.21 10.24 -4.54
C LEU A 14 0.13 8.94 -5.37
N PRO A 15 -0.97 8.65 -6.09
CA PRO A 15 -1.04 7.43 -6.89
C PRO A 15 -0.01 7.40 -8.02
N ILE A 16 0.38 8.55 -8.58
CA ILE A 16 1.45 8.62 -9.58
C ILE A 16 2.78 8.18 -8.96
N ALA A 17 3.14 8.75 -7.79
CA ALA A 17 4.36 8.38 -7.08
C ALA A 17 4.36 6.90 -6.66
N PHE A 18 3.22 6.40 -6.17
CA PHE A 18 3.04 4.99 -5.81
C PHE A 18 3.30 4.06 -7.01
N ASN A 19 2.64 4.30 -8.14
CA ASN A 19 2.80 3.46 -9.33
C ASN A 19 4.20 3.58 -9.95
N ALA A 20 4.81 4.77 -9.92
CA ALA A 20 6.18 4.96 -10.38
C ALA A 20 7.19 4.17 -9.53
N ALA A 21 7.05 4.20 -8.20
CA ALA A 21 7.89 3.43 -7.29
C ALA A 21 7.65 1.91 -7.46
N PHE A 22 6.39 1.48 -7.59
CA PHE A 22 6.04 0.09 -7.88
C PHE A 22 6.68 -0.39 -9.19
N ALA A 23 6.57 0.39 -10.28
CA ALA A 23 7.17 0.05 -11.56
C ALA A 23 8.70 -0.01 -11.48
N ALA A 24 9.33 0.91 -10.73
CA ALA A 24 10.77 0.87 -10.51
C ALA A 24 11.21 -0.38 -9.73
N LEU A 25 10.43 -0.84 -8.75
CA LEU A 25 10.65 -2.10 -8.04
C LEU A 25 10.47 -3.31 -8.97
N ALA A 26 9.45 -3.30 -9.83
CA ALA A 26 9.25 -4.35 -10.82
C ALA A 26 10.47 -4.48 -11.74
N VAL A 27 10.97 -3.37 -12.29
CA VAL A 27 12.11 -3.36 -13.20
C VAL A 27 13.43 -3.75 -12.51
N LYS A 28 13.69 -3.24 -11.29
CA LYS A 28 15.00 -3.43 -10.63
C LYS A 28 15.09 -4.64 -9.71
N PHE A 29 13.95 -5.12 -9.23
CA PHE A 29 13.90 -6.13 -8.18
C PHE A 29 12.91 -7.26 -8.48
N ASP A 30 12.26 -7.26 -9.66
CA ASP A 30 11.31 -8.29 -10.06
C ASP A 30 10.09 -8.36 -9.12
N TYR A 31 9.71 -7.20 -8.55
CA TYR A 31 8.56 -7.08 -7.66
C TYR A 31 7.23 -7.09 -8.45
N PRO A 32 6.18 -7.79 -7.99
CA PRO A 32 6.07 -8.53 -6.72
C PRO A 32 6.51 -9.99 -6.79
N ASP A 33 6.90 -10.51 -7.94
CA ASP A 33 7.17 -11.94 -8.15
C ASP A 33 8.36 -12.45 -7.31
N ILE A 34 9.35 -11.61 -7.06
CA ILE A 34 10.48 -11.88 -6.16
C ILE A 34 10.05 -12.31 -4.76
N LEU A 35 8.88 -11.85 -4.28
CA LEU A 35 8.36 -12.21 -2.95
C LEU A 35 8.06 -13.69 -2.79
N ARG A 36 7.94 -14.43 -3.91
CA ARG A 36 7.64 -15.86 -3.94
C ARG A 36 8.89 -16.73 -4.06
N ARG A 37 10.07 -16.12 -4.12
CA ARG A 37 11.36 -16.82 -4.25
C ARG A 37 11.90 -17.22 -2.87
N PRO A 38 12.85 -18.18 -2.80
CA PRO A 38 13.52 -18.52 -1.55
C PRO A 38 14.24 -17.30 -0.95
N THR A 39 14.32 -17.23 0.37
CA THR A 39 14.97 -16.12 1.10
C THR A 39 16.36 -15.81 0.57
N GLU A 40 17.18 -16.83 0.31
CA GLU A 40 18.54 -16.65 -0.22
C GLU A 40 18.55 -15.86 -1.53
N GLU A 41 17.65 -16.19 -2.47
CA GLU A 41 17.55 -15.47 -3.74
C GLU A 41 17.08 -14.02 -3.54
N ILE A 42 16.10 -13.80 -2.65
CA ILE A 42 15.60 -12.46 -2.33
C ILE A 42 16.73 -11.59 -1.78
N LEU A 43 17.47 -12.10 -0.77
CA LEU A 43 18.54 -11.37 -0.10
C LEU A 43 19.70 -11.09 -1.07
N GLU A 44 20.05 -12.03 -1.93
CA GLU A 44 21.12 -11.85 -2.92
C GLU A 44 20.76 -10.81 -4.00
N ARG A 45 19.54 -10.88 -4.53
CA ARG A 45 19.05 -9.84 -5.47
C ARG A 45 18.99 -8.48 -4.79
N PHE A 46 18.55 -8.43 -3.52
CA PHE A 46 18.45 -7.18 -2.78
C PHE A 46 19.85 -6.55 -2.56
N ARG A 47 20.83 -7.37 -2.19
CA ARG A 47 22.24 -6.98 -2.04
C ARG A 47 22.80 -6.43 -3.35
N THR A 48 22.52 -7.10 -4.47
CA THR A 48 22.94 -6.68 -5.82
C THR A 48 22.32 -5.34 -6.24
N GLY A 49 21.07 -5.08 -5.82
CA GLY A 49 20.40 -3.80 -6.08
C GLY A 49 20.99 -2.60 -5.32
N GLY A 50 21.74 -2.85 -4.25
CA GLY A 50 22.49 -1.83 -3.51
C GLY A 50 21.64 -0.68 -2.95
N SER A 51 22.28 0.46 -2.66
CA SER A 51 21.62 1.64 -2.09
C SER A 51 20.50 2.20 -2.99
N GLY A 52 20.61 2.03 -4.31
CA GLY A 52 19.57 2.45 -5.24
C GLY A 52 18.25 1.73 -5.01
N LEU A 53 18.28 0.41 -4.77
CA LEU A 53 17.09 -0.36 -4.46
C LEU A 53 16.51 0.01 -3.08
N VAL A 54 17.36 0.24 -2.08
CA VAL A 54 16.94 0.73 -0.75
C VAL A 54 16.17 2.04 -0.86
N LEU A 55 16.66 3.00 -1.66
CA LEU A 55 16.00 4.28 -1.87
C LEU A 55 14.65 4.15 -2.57
N ILE A 56 14.50 3.22 -3.52
CA ILE A 56 13.21 2.97 -4.18
C ILE A 56 12.20 2.40 -3.17
N TRP A 57 12.61 1.42 -2.35
CA TRP A 57 11.76 0.89 -1.28
C TRP A 57 11.39 1.95 -0.25
N TRP A 58 12.32 2.84 0.09
CA TRP A 58 12.05 3.95 0.99
C TRP A 58 11.04 4.93 0.37
N ALA A 59 11.21 5.30 -0.90
CA ALA A 59 10.26 6.14 -1.62
C ALA A 59 8.87 5.51 -1.66
N PHE A 60 8.78 4.19 -1.89
CA PHE A 60 7.52 3.45 -1.86
C PHE A 60 6.89 3.44 -0.45
N ALA A 61 7.69 3.27 0.61
CA ALA A 61 7.21 3.42 1.98
C ALA A 61 6.69 4.83 2.28
N MET A 62 7.31 5.87 1.72
CA MET A 62 6.86 7.26 1.89
C MET A 62 5.52 7.54 1.22
N THR A 63 5.12 6.81 0.18
CA THR A 63 3.75 6.95 -0.36
C THR A 63 2.71 6.47 0.65
N ALA A 64 3.00 5.44 1.45
CA ALA A 64 2.11 5.06 2.55
C ALA A 64 2.01 6.17 3.62
N VAL A 65 3.13 6.82 3.96
CA VAL A 65 3.14 7.96 4.90
C VAL A 65 2.29 9.12 4.38
N LEU A 66 2.40 9.46 3.09
CA LEU A 66 1.62 10.52 2.44
C LEU A 66 0.12 10.20 2.36
N PHE A 67 -0.28 8.94 2.53
CA PHE A 67 -1.69 8.57 2.59
C PHE A 67 -2.39 9.08 3.86
N ALA A 68 -1.67 9.23 4.98
CA ALA A 68 -2.22 9.79 6.22
C ALA A 68 -2.70 11.25 6.08
N PRO A 69 -1.87 12.21 5.62
CA PRO A 69 -2.35 13.56 5.37
C PRO A 69 -3.40 13.61 4.25
N LEU A 70 -3.34 12.70 3.27
CA LEU A 70 -4.41 12.60 2.26
C LEU A 70 -5.77 12.29 2.91
N ALA A 71 -5.83 11.31 3.80
CA ALA A 71 -7.07 10.94 4.49
C ALA A 71 -7.67 12.12 5.28
N VAL A 72 -6.82 12.92 5.94
CA VAL A 72 -7.25 14.14 6.66
C VAL A 72 -7.77 15.20 5.69
N LEU A 73 -7.01 15.47 4.61
CA LEU A 73 -7.34 16.52 3.65
C LEU A 73 -8.62 16.22 2.85
N VAL A 74 -8.86 14.96 2.48
CA VAL A 74 -10.09 14.54 1.79
C VAL A 74 -11.32 14.80 2.65
N SER A 75 -11.27 14.50 3.95
CA SER A 75 -12.38 14.81 4.85
C SER A 75 -12.64 16.32 4.96
N GLY A 76 -11.59 17.13 4.99
CA GLY A 76 -11.70 18.59 4.95
C GLY A 76 -12.22 19.15 3.62
N ALA A 77 -12.13 18.37 2.53
CA ALA A 77 -12.64 18.74 1.22
C ALA A 77 -14.12 18.37 1.00
N LEU A 78 -14.75 17.69 1.96
CA LEU A 78 -16.15 17.20 1.89
C LEU A 78 -17.00 17.77 3.05
N PRO A 79 -17.09 19.09 3.23
CA PRO A 79 -17.63 19.71 4.43
C PRO A 79 -19.14 19.50 4.64
N ARG A 80 -19.88 19.05 3.62
CA ARG A 80 -21.33 18.82 3.70
C ARG A 80 -21.69 17.37 4.03
N ALA A 81 -20.72 16.46 4.09
CA ALA A 81 -20.93 15.09 4.53
C ALA A 81 -21.08 14.99 6.06
N ASP A 82 -21.64 13.87 6.53
CA ASP A 82 -21.83 13.60 7.95
C ASP A 82 -20.50 13.64 8.73
N ALA A 83 -20.49 14.39 9.84
CA ALA A 83 -19.27 14.62 10.61
C ALA A 83 -18.70 13.34 11.24
N THR A 84 -19.54 12.41 11.66
CA THR A 84 -19.10 11.11 12.20
C THR A 84 -18.49 10.25 11.10
N LEU A 85 -19.11 10.19 9.92
CA LEU A 85 -18.59 9.50 8.75
C LEU A 85 -17.19 10.02 8.37
N LEU A 86 -17.00 11.34 8.34
CA LEU A 86 -15.72 11.98 8.04
C LEU A 86 -14.66 11.70 9.12
N ALA A 87 -15.04 11.72 10.39
CA ALA A 87 -14.13 11.40 11.49
C ALA A 87 -13.66 9.93 11.44
N VAL A 88 -14.59 9.00 11.22
CA VAL A 88 -14.28 7.57 11.06
C VAL A 88 -13.44 7.34 9.80
N GLY A 89 -13.81 7.96 8.68
CA GLY A 89 -13.04 7.92 7.44
C GLY A 89 -11.60 8.37 7.64
N THR A 90 -11.39 9.51 8.31
CA THR A 90 -10.06 10.02 8.63
C THR A 90 -9.27 9.02 9.48
N ALA A 91 -9.85 8.50 10.56
CA ALA A 91 -9.20 7.54 11.44
C ALA A 91 -8.81 6.25 10.69
N VAL A 92 -9.71 5.69 9.89
CA VAL A 92 -9.47 4.50 9.09
C VAL A 92 -8.37 4.73 8.05
N GLY A 93 -8.36 5.88 7.36
CA GLY A 93 -7.33 6.22 6.39
C GLY A 93 -5.94 6.41 7.01
N VAL A 94 -5.86 7.04 8.19
CA VAL A 94 -4.60 7.16 8.95
C VAL A 94 -4.11 5.80 9.43
N LEU A 95 -5.00 4.91 9.89
CA LEU A 95 -4.62 3.54 10.23
C LEU A 95 -4.14 2.75 9.02
N ALA A 96 -4.81 2.89 7.86
CA ALA A 96 -4.40 2.28 6.60
C ALA A 96 -2.99 2.73 6.18
N ALA A 97 -2.68 4.02 6.33
CA ALA A 97 -1.35 4.57 6.09
C ALA A 97 -0.30 3.97 7.03
N ALA A 98 -0.62 3.89 8.33
CA ALA A 98 0.29 3.36 9.35
C ALA A 98 0.65 1.88 9.10
N VAL A 99 -0.34 1.01 8.85
CA VAL A 99 -0.08 -0.42 8.66
C VAL A 99 0.68 -0.70 7.36
N GLN A 100 0.36 0.02 6.28
CA GLN A 100 1.11 -0.10 5.02
C GLN A 100 2.55 0.36 5.18
N PHE A 101 2.78 1.48 5.88
CA PHE A 101 4.12 1.94 6.20
C PHE A 101 4.90 0.90 7.03
N LEU A 102 4.31 0.34 8.08
CA LEU A 102 4.93 -0.69 8.91
C LEU A 102 5.28 -1.95 8.11
N GLY A 103 4.43 -2.32 7.15
CA GLY A 103 4.76 -3.38 6.19
C GLY A 103 6.00 -3.01 5.39
N LEU A 104 5.99 -1.87 4.69
CA LEU A 104 7.03 -1.49 3.75
C LEU A 104 8.38 -1.17 4.41
N ILE A 105 8.40 -0.65 5.64
CA ILE A 105 9.62 -0.15 6.29
C ILE A 105 10.64 -1.24 6.61
N ARG A 106 10.25 -2.52 6.56
CA ARG A 106 11.21 -3.63 6.66
C ARG A 106 12.22 -3.65 5.52
N TRP A 107 11.83 -3.21 4.32
CA TRP A 107 12.68 -3.27 3.14
C TRP A 107 13.86 -2.29 3.17
N PRO A 108 13.71 -1.04 3.66
CA PRO A 108 14.86 -0.13 3.77
C PRO A 108 15.77 -0.37 4.99
N PHE A 109 15.31 -1.10 6.02
CA PHE A 109 16.04 -1.18 7.29
C PHE A 109 16.44 -2.60 7.70
N LEU A 110 15.50 -3.56 7.70
CA LEU A 110 15.76 -4.93 8.11
C LEU A 110 16.43 -5.74 6.99
N VAL A 111 15.83 -5.73 5.81
CA VAL A 111 16.29 -6.54 4.66
C VAL A 111 17.74 -6.25 4.26
N PRO A 112 18.24 -4.99 4.22
CA PRO A 112 19.63 -4.72 3.87
C PRO A 112 20.61 -5.26 4.92
N TYR A 113 20.23 -5.28 6.21
CA TYR A 113 21.04 -5.89 7.27
C TYR A 113 21.12 -7.40 7.08
N LEU A 114 19.98 -8.08 6.89
CA LEU A 114 19.93 -9.52 6.66
C LEU A 114 20.71 -9.93 5.40
N ALA A 115 20.60 -9.14 4.32
CA ALA A 115 21.31 -9.38 3.07
C ALA A 115 22.83 -9.29 3.21
N ARG A 116 23.34 -8.36 4.04
CA ARG A 116 24.78 -8.29 4.35
C ARG A 116 25.21 -9.44 5.25
N ALA A 117 24.46 -9.71 6.32
CA ALA A 117 24.78 -10.76 7.29
C ALA A 117 24.81 -12.16 6.65
N ALA A 118 23.93 -12.42 5.67
CA ALA A 118 23.89 -13.70 4.94
C ALA A 118 25.10 -13.90 4.01
N ALA A 119 25.75 -12.80 3.59
CA ALA A 119 26.86 -12.79 2.65
C ALA A 119 28.25 -12.65 3.32
N GLU A 120 28.31 -12.60 4.65
CA GLU A 120 29.57 -12.56 5.39
C GLU A 120 30.40 -13.84 5.10
N PRO A 121 31.73 -13.74 4.88
CA PRO A 121 32.56 -14.88 4.50
C PRO A 121 32.56 -16.05 5.51
N ASP A 122 32.33 -15.75 6.79
CA ASP A 122 32.28 -16.67 7.91
C ASP A 122 30.84 -17.01 8.34
N ALA A 123 29.83 -16.66 7.54
CA ALA A 123 28.43 -16.99 7.82
C ALA A 123 28.21 -18.51 7.83
N THR A 124 28.07 -19.06 9.04
CA THR A 124 27.81 -20.48 9.25
C THR A 124 26.45 -20.91 8.70
N PRO A 125 26.25 -22.21 8.40
CA PRO A 125 24.94 -22.73 8.00
C PRO A 125 23.82 -22.37 9.00
N THR A 126 24.08 -22.53 10.29
CA THR A 126 23.15 -22.17 11.37
C THR A 126 22.78 -20.68 11.36
N ARG A 127 23.73 -19.79 11.04
CA ARG A 127 23.45 -18.35 10.93
C ARG A 127 22.54 -18.06 9.73
N LYS A 128 22.75 -18.73 8.59
CA LYS A 128 21.91 -18.59 7.40
C LYS A 128 20.48 -19.10 7.64
N GLU A 129 20.32 -20.22 8.34
CA GLU A 129 19.02 -20.72 8.78
C GLU A 129 18.30 -19.75 9.73
N ALA A 130 19.01 -19.17 10.70
CA ALA A 130 18.44 -18.16 11.59
C ALA A 130 18.00 -16.90 10.81
N ILE A 131 18.78 -16.45 9.82
CA ILE A 131 18.42 -15.34 8.94
C ILE A 131 17.16 -15.66 8.14
N ASP A 132 17.02 -16.89 7.63
CA ASP A 132 15.82 -17.35 6.95
C ASP A 132 14.60 -17.25 7.87
N VAL A 133 14.66 -17.83 9.06
CA VAL A 133 13.56 -17.76 10.04
C VAL A 133 13.18 -16.31 10.37
N VAL A 134 14.16 -15.44 10.61
CA VAL A 134 13.91 -14.01 10.91
C VAL A 134 13.27 -13.31 9.71
N PHE A 135 13.81 -13.48 8.50
CA PHE A 135 13.23 -12.88 7.30
C PHE A 135 11.78 -13.35 7.11
N GLN A 136 11.56 -14.65 7.20
CA GLN A 136 10.26 -15.29 7.01
C GLN A 136 9.22 -14.87 8.08
N ALA A 137 9.65 -14.67 9.33
CA ALA A 137 8.79 -14.15 10.40
C ALA A 137 8.34 -12.72 10.11
N PHE A 138 9.27 -11.82 9.75
CA PHE A 138 8.95 -10.44 9.41
C PHE A 138 8.14 -10.32 8.12
N ASN A 139 8.41 -11.17 7.13
CA ASN A 139 7.69 -11.16 5.87
C ASN A 139 6.23 -11.61 6.05
N ARG A 140 5.97 -12.63 6.88
CA ARG A 140 4.60 -13.06 7.19
C ARG A 140 3.87 -12.07 8.10
N TYR A 141 4.53 -11.59 9.15
CA TYR A 141 3.88 -10.71 10.12
C TYR A 141 3.73 -9.28 9.59
N LEU A 142 4.83 -8.58 9.31
CA LEU A 142 4.76 -7.21 8.83
C LEU A 142 4.34 -7.13 7.36
N GLY A 143 4.80 -8.05 6.51
CA GLY A 143 4.43 -8.07 5.10
C GLY A 143 2.98 -8.46 4.88
N VAL A 144 2.67 -9.73 5.09
CA VAL A 144 1.37 -10.30 4.75
C VAL A 144 0.27 -9.84 5.72
N ALA A 145 0.43 -10.04 7.03
CA ALA A 145 -0.65 -9.76 7.98
C ALA A 145 -0.89 -8.26 8.20
N VAL A 146 0.16 -7.47 8.41
CA VAL A 146 0.03 -6.03 8.68
C VAL A 146 -0.04 -5.21 7.38
N GLY A 147 0.93 -5.38 6.49
CA GLY A 147 1.06 -4.55 5.29
C GLY A 147 -0.01 -4.84 4.23
N GLU A 148 -0.20 -6.10 3.89
CA GLU A 148 -1.14 -6.52 2.82
C GLU A 148 -2.55 -6.68 3.37
N HIS A 149 -2.78 -7.56 4.35
CA HIS A 149 -4.14 -7.83 4.86
C HIS A 149 -4.78 -6.59 5.49
N LEU A 150 -4.22 -6.03 6.57
CA LEU A 150 -4.79 -4.83 7.19
C LEU A 150 -4.70 -3.62 6.25
N GLY A 151 -3.64 -3.51 5.46
CA GLY A 151 -3.49 -2.42 4.48
C GLY A 151 -4.61 -2.41 3.44
N PHE A 152 -4.91 -3.54 2.81
CA PHE A 152 -5.96 -3.65 1.80
C PHE A 152 -7.34 -3.46 2.43
N LEU A 153 -7.58 -4.06 3.60
CA LEU A 153 -8.85 -3.95 4.31
C LEU A 153 -9.16 -2.50 4.68
N LEU A 154 -8.20 -1.81 5.30
CA LEU A 154 -8.40 -0.43 5.76
C LEU A 154 -8.41 0.56 4.59
N THR A 155 -7.62 0.34 3.53
CA THR A 155 -7.71 1.15 2.30
C THR A 155 -9.05 0.97 1.61
N GLY A 156 -9.58 -0.26 1.59
CA GLY A 156 -10.90 -0.56 1.07
C GLY A 156 -12.02 0.10 1.88
N ALA A 157 -11.97 -0.05 3.21
CA ALA A 157 -12.91 0.59 4.13
C ALA A 157 -12.87 2.12 4.01
N TRP A 158 -11.67 2.72 3.94
CA TRP A 158 -11.51 4.16 3.69
C TRP A 158 -12.16 4.59 2.37
N SER A 159 -11.94 3.83 1.30
CA SER A 159 -12.51 4.14 -0.02
C SER A 159 -14.04 4.07 -0.02
N ILE A 160 -14.63 3.12 0.71
CA ILE A 160 -16.09 3.04 0.92
C ILE A 160 -16.61 4.26 1.68
N LEU A 161 -15.95 4.63 2.78
CA LEU A 161 -16.35 5.78 3.61
C LEU A 161 -16.25 7.09 2.85
N VAL A 162 -15.15 7.29 2.10
CA VAL A 162 -15.00 8.45 1.20
C VAL A 162 -16.06 8.43 0.11
N GLY A 163 -16.33 7.27 -0.49
CA GLY A 163 -17.37 7.14 -1.50
C GLY A 163 -18.76 7.54 -0.98
N ALA A 164 -19.11 7.10 0.24
CA ALA A 164 -20.33 7.52 0.91
C ALA A 164 -20.35 9.03 1.22
N ALA A 165 -19.23 9.60 1.68
CA ALA A 165 -19.12 11.03 1.96
C ALA A 165 -19.24 11.87 0.68
N VAL A 166 -18.68 11.41 -0.44
CA VAL A 166 -18.83 12.04 -1.77
C VAL A 166 -20.29 12.10 -2.20
N ILE A 167 -21.07 11.04 -1.96
CA ILE A 167 -22.51 11.00 -2.27
C ILE A 167 -23.28 12.00 -1.38
N GLN A 168 -22.90 12.14 -0.11
CA GLN A 168 -23.55 13.08 0.81
C GLN A 168 -23.20 14.54 0.54
N ASP A 169 -21.96 14.84 0.16
CA ASP A 169 -21.49 16.21 0.00
C ASP A 169 -22.15 16.94 -1.19
N ALA A 170 -22.54 16.19 -2.22
CA ALA A 170 -23.22 16.64 -3.44
C ALA A 170 -22.47 17.70 -4.28
N HIS A 171 -21.25 18.10 -3.90
CA HIS A 171 -20.39 18.94 -4.73
C HIS A 171 -19.70 18.13 -5.83
N LEU A 172 -19.32 16.89 -5.52
CA LEU A 172 -18.70 15.97 -6.46
C LEU A 172 -19.76 15.08 -7.15
N PRO A 173 -19.51 14.65 -8.41
CA PRO A 173 -20.37 13.71 -9.11
C PRO A 173 -20.62 12.40 -8.34
N VAL A 174 -21.88 11.99 -8.23
CA VAL A 174 -22.31 10.78 -7.51
C VAL A 174 -21.60 9.51 -8.00
N TRP A 175 -21.25 9.44 -9.29
CA TRP A 175 -20.55 8.27 -9.84
C TRP A 175 -19.17 8.05 -9.21
N LEU A 176 -18.46 9.11 -8.79
CA LEU A 176 -17.18 8.98 -8.08
C LEU A 176 -17.40 8.32 -6.72
N GLY A 177 -18.50 8.65 -6.05
CA GLY A 177 -18.87 8.03 -4.78
C GLY A 177 -19.19 6.55 -4.91
N VAL A 178 -20.01 6.19 -5.90
CA VAL A 178 -20.34 4.79 -6.21
C VAL A 178 -19.09 3.99 -6.60
N ALA A 179 -18.23 4.56 -7.45
CA ALA A 179 -16.97 3.94 -7.85
C ALA A 179 -16.07 3.66 -6.63
N GLY A 180 -15.92 4.63 -5.73
CA GLY A 180 -15.14 4.47 -4.49
C GLY A 180 -15.65 3.32 -3.61
N ILE A 181 -16.98 3.20 -3.47
CA ILE A 181 -17.61 2.10 -2.73
C ILE A 181 -17.31 0.74 -3.38
N VAL A 182 -17.49 0.62 -4.68
CA VAL A 182 -17.25 -0.63 -5.42
C VAL A 182 -15.77 -1.03 -5.33
N ILE A 183 -14.86 -0.10 -5.63
CA ILE A 183 -13.41 -0.34 -5.58
C ILE A 183 -12.99 -0.72 -4.15
N GLY A 184 -13.52 -0.03 -3.14
CA GLY A 184 -13.23 -0.35 -1.74
C GLY A 184 -13.72 -1.73 -1.31
N GLY A 185 -14.89 -2.16 -1.81
CA GLY A 185 -15.38 -3.52 -1.62
C GLY A 185 -14.45 -4.57 -2.24
N VAL A 186 -13.95 -4.32 -3.45
CA VAL A 186 -12.97 -5.21 -4.11
C VAL A 186 -11.65 -5.25 -3.33
N LEU A 187 -11.15 -4.12 -2.82
CA LEU A 187 -9.96 -4.07 -1.96
C LEU A 187 -10.15 -4.87 -0.65
N ALA A 188 -11.34 -4.79 -0.04
CA ALA A 188 -11.66 -5.61 1.12
C ALA A 188 -11.62 -7.11 0.79
N VAL A 189 -12.05 -7.52 -0.42
CA VAL A 189 -11.88 -8.91 -0.88
C VAL A 189 -10.41 -9.26 -1.12
N CYS A 190 -9.61 -8.35 -1.70
CA CYS A 190 -8.16 -8.52 -1.84
C CYS A 190 -7.46 -8.73 -0.48
N SER A 191 -7.97 -8.15 0.61
CA SER A 191 -7.42 -8.37 1.95
C SER A 191 -7.41 -9.84 2.39
N LEU A 192 -8.22 -10.69 1.76
CA LEU A 192 -8.27 -12.13 2.05
C LEU A 192 -7.14 -12.92 1.35
N GLU A 193 -6.13 -12.25 0.79
CA GLU A 193 -4.95 -12.89 0.17
C GLU A 193 -4.15 -13.78 1.13
N PHE A 194 -4.29 -13.61 2.46
CA PHE A 194 -3.71 -14.55 3.43
C PHE A 194 -4.42 -15.92 3.45
N VAL A 195 -5.68 -16.00 3.01
CA VAL A 195 -6.39 -17.25 2.69
C VAL A 195 -5.98 -17.76 1.28
N GLY A 196 -5.15 -16.98 0.60
CA GLY A 196 -4.56 -17.17 -0.73
C GLY A 196 -3.21 -17.91 -0.71
N PRO A 197 -2.35 -17.73 -1.74
CA PRO A 197 -1.18 -18.58 -2.01
C PRO A 197 -0.09 -18.62 -0.93
N PHE A 198 -0.22 -17.83 0.15
CA PHE A 198 0.60 -17.97 1.35
C PHE A 198 0.24 -19.21 2.19
N GLU A 199 -0.90 -19.83 1.92
CA GLU A 199 -1.27 -21.17 2.35
C GLU A 199 -1.06 -22.17 1.21
N ARG A 200 -0.55 -23.37 1.51
CA ARG A 200 -0.22 -24.42 0.50
C ARG A 200 -1.38 -24.75 -0.45
N THR A 201 -2.62 -24.45 -0.05
CA THR A 201 -3.87 -24.69 -0.78
C THR A 201 -4.74 -23.44 -0.95
N GLY A 202 -4.19 -22.23 -0.79
CA GLY A 202 -5.00 -21.02 -0.70
C GLY A 202 -5.54 -20.45 -2.02
N TRP A 203 -6.55 -19.60 -1.88
CA TRP A 203 -7.35 -18.94 -2.93
C TRP A 203 -6.52 -18.04 -3.87
N LYS A 204 -6.30 -18.51 -5.10
CA LYS A 204 -5.49 -17.81 -6.15
C LYS A 204 -6.12 -16.51 -6.68
N LEU A 205 -7.42 -16.28 -6.43
CA LEU A 205 -8.16 -15.16 -7.01
C LEU A 205 -7.75 -13.81 -6.41
N ALA A 206 -7.55 -13.73 -5.09
CA ALA A 206 -7.21 -12.49 -4.39
C ALA A 206 -5.87 -11.90 -4.87
N ALA A 207 -4.84 -12.73 -4.95
CA ALA A 207 -3.50 -12.33 -5.41
C ALA A 207 -3.46 -11.81 -6.87
N THR A 208 -4.36 -12.32 -7.72
CA THR A 208 -4.43 -11.91 -9.14
C THR A 208 -5.16 -10.57 -9.30
N LEU A 209 -6.11 -10.29 -8.41
CA LEU A 209 -6.91 -9.08 -8.46
C LEU A 209 -6.15 -7.86 -7.90
N THR A 210 -5.32 -8.05 -6.87
CA THR A 210 -4.69 -6.94 -6.13
C THR A 210 -4.00 -5.90 -7.02
N PRO A 211 -3.10 -6.26 -7.96
CA PRO A 211 -2.42 -5.24 -8.79
C PRO A 211 -3.40 -4.45 -9.66
N THR A 212 -4.37 -5.12 -10.27
CA THR A 212 -5.38 -4.49 -11.13
C THR A 212 -6.28 -3.55 -10.31
N THR A 213 -6.70 -3.99 -9.13
CA THR A 213 -7.53 -3.18 -8.21
C THR A 213 -6.79 -1.91 -7.78
N TYR A 214 -5.50 -1.99 -7.49
CA TYR A 214 -4.69 -0.81 -7.13
C TYR A 214 -4.52 0.17 -8.30
N ILE A 215 -4.42 -0.31 -9.54
CA ILE A 215 -4.42 0.56 -10.73
C ILE A 215 -5.77 1.28 -10.85
N VAL A 216 -6.89 0.56 -10.75
CA VAL A 216 -8.23 1.15 -10.83
C VAL A 216 -8.47 2.14 -9.69
N TRP A 217 -8.04 1.80 -8.47
CA TRP A 217 -8.08 2.70 -7.31
C TRP A 217 -7.23 3.96 -7.53
N SER A 218 -6.04 3.82 -8.10
CA SER A 218 -5.17 4.95 -8.46
C SER A 218 -5.84 5.89 -9.45
N LEU A 219 -6.50 5.33 -10.49
CA LEU A 219 -7.26 6.11 -11.46
C LEU A 219 -8.44 6.84 -10.81
N TRP A 220 -9.13 6.19 -9.87
CA TRP A 220 -10.22 6.80 -9.11
C TRP A 220 -9.74 7.96 -8.24
N LEU A 221 -8.60 7.84 -7.57
CA LEU A 221 -8.00 8.95 -6.82
C LEU A 221 -7.66 10.13 -7.74
N VAL A 222 -7.00 9.87 -8.88
CA VAL A 222 -6.65 10.91 -9.85
C VAL A 222 -7.91 11.59 -10.39
N ALA A 223 -8.94 10.82 -10.77
CA ALA A 223 -10.21 11.38 -11.25
C ALA A 223 -10.90 12.24 -10.20
N THR A 224 -10.91 11.80 -8.93
CA THR A 224 -11.46 12.57 -7.81
C THR A 224 -10.69 13.87 -7.60
N GLY A 225 -9.35 13.82 -7.63
CA GLY A 225 -8.49 14.99 -7.50
C GLY A 225 -8.68 15.99 -8.64
N ILE A 226 -8.72 15.54 -9.89
CA ILE A 226 -8.99 16.40 -11.05
C ILE A 226 -10.35 17.07 -10.91
N THR A 227 -11.37 16.32 -10.51
CA THR A 227 -12.73 16.85 -10.34
C THR A 227 -12.77 17.93 -9.25
N LEU A 228 -12.08 17.72 -8.12
CA LEU A 228 -11.94 18.70 -7.05
C LEU A 228 -11.18 19.98 -7.44
N LEU A 229 -10.36 19.96 -8.49
CA LEU A 229 -9.69 21.17 -9.00
C LEU A 229 -10.56 21.98 -9.96
N VAL A 230 -11.52 21.32 -10.62
CA VAL A 230 -12.32 21.92 -11.70
C VAL A 230 -13.66 22.45 -11.19
N LEU A 231 -14.18 21.92 -10.08
CA LEU A 231 -15.42 22.36 -9.43
C LEU A 231 -15.15 23.36 -8.29
#